data_AF-A0A6C0U1Y2-F1
#
_entry.id   AF-A0A6C0U1Y2-F1
#
_cell.length_a   1.000
_cell.length_b   1.000
_cell.length_c   1.000
_cell.angle_alpha   90.00
_cell.angle_beta   90.00
_cell.angle_gamma   90.00
#
_symmetry.space_group_name_H-M   'P 1'
#
loop_
_entity.id
_entity.type
_entity.pdbx_description
1 polymer ?
#
loop_
_entity_poly.entity_id
_entity_poly.type
_entity_poly.pdbx_seq_one_letter_code
_entity_poly.pdbx_strand_id
1 'polypeptide(L)'
;MRLNVDRAREAIGRAIAEPLGISVEAAARRIKQVVDGNMGEAVAGVAGRLDSGARPLVVAYGGAGGLHACDIAAAANLPRVIMTPFSAVSSAYSSSLMDAGHLYYRRVAEPLGADLASQAIATAVKEMRDEAVKDMRGEGFQEAAVTISLQLFVCVLDGIQEVMIQAPADFYAEQASMELVLAEAGQALTAVGEDPGRGMQLVTVALMAQAPVPHYRLAELPEQKSDLSVAEKCRRPLYLGSIGDYRECPVYDRERLVRGAVIPGPALVESGQTTILVSEGWKMTLDKFNNALLEGV
;
A
#
# COMPACT_ATOMS: atom_id res chain seq x y z
N MET A 1 -15.01 20.93 11.04
CA MET A 1 -16.28 20.28 11.47
C MET A 1 -16.27 20.16 12.99
N ARG A 2 -17.35 20.53 13.70
CA ARG A 2 -17.41 20.33 15.17
C ARG A 2 -18.00 18.95 15.47
N LEU A 3 -17.30 18.13 16.24
CA LEU A 3 -17.77 16.83 16.73
C LEU A 3 -18.39 16.97 18.12
N ASN A 4 -19.42 16.17 18.42
CA ASN A 4 -20.10 16.17 19.72
C ASN A 4 -19.75 14.87 20.48
N VAL A 5 -18.93 15.00 21.52
CA VAL A 5 -18.44 13.86 22.31
C VAL A 5 -19.53 13.24 23.18
N ASP A 6 -20.48 14.02 23.68
CA ASP A 6 -21.52 13.53 24.57
C ASP A 6 -22.50 12.60 23.82
N ARG A 7 -22.85 12.97 22.58
CA ARG A 7 -23.62 12.07 21.70
C ARG A 7 -22.89 10.77 21.38
N ALA A 8 -21.56 10.80 21.25
CA ALA A 8 -20.76 9.58 21.06
C ALA A 8 -20.77 8.71 22.33
N ARG A 9 -20.64 9.32 23.52
CA ARG A 9 -20.72 8.63 24.81
C ARG A 9 -22.08 7.99 25.03
N GLU A 10 -23.17 8.71 24.76
CA GLU A 10 -24.55 8.18 24.85
C GLU A 10 -24.75 6.98 23.91
N ALA A 11 -24.27 7.08 22.67
CA ALA A 11 -24.39 6.01 21.69
C ALA A 11 -23.62 4.74 22.12
N ILE A 12 -22.36 4.88 22.54
CA ILE A 12 -21.54 3.77 23.03
C ILE A 12 -22.13 3.22 24.34
N GLY A 13 -22.60 4.10 25.23
CA GLY A 13 -23.24 3.75 26.50
C GLY A 13 -24.39 2.80 26.31
N ARG A 14 -25.41 3.24 25.57
CA ARG A 14 -26.62 2.45 25.30
C ARG A 14 -26.36 1.18 24.50
N ALA A 15 -25.50 1.26 23.47
CA ALA A 15 -25.34 0.14 22.53
C ALA A 15 -24.36 -0.93 23.02
N ILE A 16 -23.38 -0.58 23.84
CA ILE A 16 -22.25 -1.46 24.18
C ILE A 16 -21.99 -1.49 25.69
N ALA A 17 -21.85 -0.33 26.33
CA ALA A 17 -21.39 -0.27 27.72
C ALA A 17 -22.42 -0.82 28.72
N GLU A 18 -23.68 -0.38 28.62
CA GLU A 18 -24.80 -0.82 29.45
C GLU A 18 -25.07 -2.33 29.32
N PRO A 19 -25.21 -2.92 28.10
CA PRO A 19 -25.38 -4.37 27.95
C PRO A 19 -24.24 -5.21 28.54
N LEU A 20 -23.01 -4.69 28.52
CA LEU A 20 -21.82 -5.38 29.02
C LEU A 20 -21.52 -5.09 30.50
N GLY A 21 -22.24 -4.16 31.14
CA GLY A 21 -21.99 -3.76 32.52
C GLY A 21 -20.62 -3.12 32.76
N ILE A 22 -20.11 -2.33 31.80
CA ILE A 22 -18.81 -1.64 31.88
C ILE A 22 -18.95 -0.14 31.66
N SER A 23 -17.90 0.65 31.95
CA SER A 23 -17.90 2.08 31.65
C SER A 23 -17.86 2.36 30.14
N VAL A 24 -18.33 3.54 29.72
CA VAL A 24 -18.30 3.99 28.33
C VAL A 24 -16.87 4.01 27.78
N GLU A 25 -15.91 4.46 28.57
CA GLU A 25 -14.49 4.48 28.23
C GLU A 25 -13.93 3.08 28.02
N ALA A 26 -14.27 2.15 28.91
CA ALA A 26 -13.85 0.76 28.78
C ALA A 26 -14.46 0.11 27.53
N ALA A 27 -15.73 0.41 27.21
CA ALA A 27 -16.38 -0.02 25.99
C ALA A 27 -15.68 0.56 24.74
N ALA A 28 -15.41 1.86 24.70
CA ALA A 28 -14.71 2.51 23.60
C ALA A 28 -13.30 1.92 23.38
N ARG A 29 -12.57 1.67 24.47
CA ARG A 29 -11.24 1.02 24.42
C ARG A 29 -11.35 -0.38 23.85
N ARG A 30 -12.32 -1.19 24.27
CA ARG A 30 -12.55 -2.54 23.74
C ARG A 30 -12.91 -2.53 22.26
N ILE A 31 -13.74 -1.59 21.80
CA ILE A 31 -14.05 -1.41 20.37
C ILE A 31 -12.75 -1.19 19.58
N LYS A 32 -11.90 -0.28 20.05
CA LYS A 32 -10.60 -0.02 19.42
C LYS A 32 -9.69 -1.27 19.44
N GLN A 33 -9.60 -1.99 20.56
CA GLN A 33 -8.79 -3.21 20.64
C GLN A 33 -9.25 -4.28 19.64
N VAL A 34 -10.56 -4.48 19.49
CA VAL A 34 -11.11 -5.46 18.54
C VAL A 34 -10.82 -5.05 17.11
N VAL A 35 -11.04 -3.78 16.73
CA VAL A 35 -10.80 -3.35 15.35
C VAL A 35 -9.30 -3.39 15.01
N ASP A 36 -8.42 -3.00 15.94
CA ASP A 36 -6.97 -3.04 15.74
C ASP A 36 -6.43 -4.46 15.67
N GLY A 37 -6.93 -5.35 16.53
CA GLY A 37 -6.57 -6.78 16.52
C GLY A 37 -6.94 -7.44 15.20
N ASN A 38 -8.19 -7.25 14.75
CA ASN A 38 -8.67 -7.81 13.48
C ASN A 38 -7.86 -7.29 12.28
N MET A 39 -7.57 -5.98 12.23
CA MET A 39 -6.73 -5.40 11.18
C MET A 39 -5.28 -5.90 11.28
N GLY A 40 -4.73 -6.06 12.49
CA GLY A 40 -3.40 -6.61 12.73
C GLY A 40 -3.25 -8.05 12.26
N GLU A 41 -4.24 -8.91 12.52
CA GLU A 41 -4.27 -10.29 12.01
C GLU A 41 -4.28 -10.34 10.48
N ALA A 42 -5.06 -9.46 9.83
CA ALA A 42 -5.07 -9.36 8.38
C ALA A 42 -3.69 -8.92 7.82
N VAL A 43 -3.05 -7.94 8.46
CA VAL A 43 -1.70 -7.49 8.09
C VAL A 43 -0.66 -8.61 8.31
N ALA A 44 -0.74 -9.35 9.41
CA ALA A 44 0.13 -10.49 9.69
C ALA A 44 -0.02 -11.60 8.64
N GLY A 45 -1.26 -11.88 8.20
CA GLY A 45 -1.54 -12.87 7.16
C GLY A 45 -0.92 -12.53 5.81
N VAL A 46 -0.82 -11.24 5.47
CA VAL A 46 -0.10 -10.78 4.26
C VAL A 46 1.41 -10.83 4.49
N ALA A 47 1.89 -10.35 5.63
CA ALA A 47 3.32 -10.33 5.97
C ALA A 47 3.93 -11.74 6.03
N GLY A 48 3.17 -12.75 6.47
CA GLY A 48 3.60 -14.15 6.52
C GLY A 48 3.81 -14.81 5.15
N ARG A 49 3.41 -14.14 4.06
CA ARG A 49 3.68 -14.58 2.68
C ARG A 49 4.99 -14.05 2.11
N LEU A 50 5.67 -13.17 2.86
CA LEU A 50 6.97 -12.64 2.49
C LEU A 50 8.07 -13.66 2.80
N ASP A 51 9.21 -13.54 2.11
CA ASP A 51 10.35 -14.44 2.27
C ASP A 51 10.84 -14.54 3.72
N SER A 52 11.33 -15.72 4.08
CA SER A 52 11.97 -15.95 5.38
C SER A 52 13.20 -15.06 5.54
N GLY A 53 13.09 -14.03 6.39
CA GLY A 53 14.14 -13.02 6.61
C GLY A 53 13.77 -11.62 6.13
N ALA A 54 12.63 -11.45 5.47
CA ALA A 54 12.07 -10.14 5.19
C ALA A 54 11.86 -9.37 6.51
N ARG A 55 12.20 -8.08 6.49
CA ARG A 55 11.90 -7.13 7.58
C ARG A 55 10.89 -6.12 7.05
N PRO A 56 9.60 -6.49 6.94
CA PRO A 56 8.60 -5.60 6.40
C PRO A 56 8.41 -4.35 7.28
N LEU A 57 7.74 -3.38 6.68
CA LEU A 57 7.37 -2.09 7.25
C LEU A 57 5.90 -1.91 6.89
N VAL A 58 5.08 -1.46 7.84
CA VAL A 58 3.69 -1.10 7.54
C VAL A 58 3.68 0.31 6.95
N VAL A 59 3.05 0.48 5.79
CA VAL A 59 2.76 1.81 5.25
C VAL A 59 1.33 2.17 5.65
N ALA A 60 1.18 3.04 6.65
CA ALA A 60 -0.12 3.46 7.13
C ALA A 60 -0.61 4.72 6.40
N TYR A 61 -1.85 4.66 5.91
CA TYR A 61 -2.50 5.76 5.21
C TYR A 61 -4.00 5.82 5.51
N GLY A 62 -4.69 6.80 4.93
CA GLY A 62 -6.07 7.15 5.22
C GLY A 62 -6.19 8.04 6.45
N GLY A 63 -7.28 8.82 6.53
CA GLY A 63 -7.48 9.80 7.61
C GLY A 63 -7.46 9.20 9.02
N ALA A 64 -7.94 7.96 9.18
CA ALA A 64 -7.93 7.24 10.46
C ALA A 64 -6.64 6.45 10.72
N GLY A 65 -5.80 6.21 9.71
CA GLY A 65 -4.66 5.29 9.81
C GLY A 65 -3.72 5.62 10.97
N GLY A 66 -3.47 6.92 11.21
CA GLY A 66 -2.59 7.36 12.29
C GLY A 66 -3.05 7.02 13.71
N LEU A 67 -4.36 6.89 13.95
CA LEU A 67 -4.91 6.52 15.27
C LEU A 67 -4.78 5.02 15.57
N HIS A 68 -4.55 4.20 14.54
CA HIS A 68 -4.54 2.74 14.63
C HIS A 68 -3.17 2.13 14.30
N ALA A 69 -2.31 2.87 13.61
CA ALA A 69 -1.01 2.43 13.08
C ALA A 69 -0.16 1.61 14.06
N CYS A 70 0.17 2.16 15.23
CA CYS A 70 1.00 1.47 16.23
C CYS A 70 0.37 0.18 16.74
N ASP A 71 -0.94 0.19 17.01
CA ASP A 71 -1.64 -0.95 17.61
C ASP A 71 -1.86 -2.08 16.60
N ILE A 72 -2.19 -1.75 15.33
CA ILE A 72 -2.25 -2.71 14.22
C ILE A 72 -0.87 -3.35 14.02
N ALA A 73 0.18 -2.54 13.98
CA ALA A 73 1.53 -3.02 13.76
C ALA A 73 2.03 -3.89 14.91
N ALA A 74 1.72 -3.54 16.16
CA ALA A 74 1.99 -4.36 17.33
C ALA A 74 1.26 -5.71 17.26
N ALA A 75 -0.03 -5.72 16.92
CA ALA A 75 -0.80 -6.95 16.74
C ALA A 75 -0.27 -7.84 15.60
N ALA A 76 0.31 -7.23 14.57
CA ALA A 76 0.96 -7.94 13.46
C ALA A 76 2.42 -8.36 13.75
N ASN A 77 2.96 -8.05 14.93
CA ASN A 77 4.38 -8.23 15.28
C ASN A 77 5.34 -7.53 14.29
N LEU A 78 4.95 -6.34 13.82
CA LEU A 78 5.71 -5.50 12.90
C LEU A 78 6.18 -4.24 13.63
N PRO A 79 7.48 -4.09 13.94
CA PRO A 79 7.94 -3.03 14.84
C PRO A 79 8.08 -1.67 14.16
N ARG A 80 7.74 -1.54 12.87
CA ARG A 80 7.97 -0.31 12.10
C ARG A 80 6.75 0.05 11.26
N VAL A 81 6.38 1.32 11.33
CA VAL A 81 5.35 1.94 10.48
C VAL A 81 5.89 3.22 9.88
N ILE A 82 5.53 3.48 8.62
CA ILE A 82 5.75 4.79 7.97
C ILE A 82 4.41 5.41 7.62
N MET A 83 4.30 6.72 7.88
CA MET A 83 3.22 7.56 7.39
C MET A 83 3.81 8.73 6.63
N THR A 84 3.43 8.88 5.36
CA THR A 84 3.89 10.00 4.53
C THR A 84 3.14 11.29 4.86
N PRO A 85 3.64 12.47 4.44
CA PRO A 85 2.94 13.75 4.63
C PRO A 85 1.50 13.74 4.08
N PHE A 86 1.28 12.98 3.00
CA PHE A 86 -0.01 12.85 2.33
C PHE A 86 -0.75 11.57 2.71
N SER A 87 -0.36 10.88 3.79
CA SER A 87 -0.98 9.63 4.25
C SER A 87 -2.50 9.73 4.34
N ALA A 88 -3.05 10.83 4.85
CA ALA A 88 -4.50 11.05 4.95
C ALA A 88 -5.23 11.01 3.58
N VAL A 89 -4.54 11.41 2.50
CA VAL A 89 -5.05 11.53 1.12
C VAL A 89 -4.25 10.67 0.14
N SER A 90 -3.67 9.57 0.63
CA SER A 90 -2.70 8.77 -0.10
C SER A 90 -3.23 8.24 -1.45
N SER A 91 -4.53 7.95 -1.57
CA SER A 91 -5.14 7.53 -2.84
C SER A 91 -5.04 8.62 -3.91
N ALA A 92 -5.40 9.87 -3.58
CA ALA A 92 -5.29 10.99 -4.51
C ALA A 92 -3.83 11.32 -4.83
N TYR A 93 -2.96 11.27 -3.82
CA TYR A 93 -1.52 11.47 -4.01
C TYR A 93 -0.93 10.40 -4.94
N SER A 94 -1.21 9.13 -4.70
CA SER A 94 -0.72 8.02 -5.53
C SER A 94 -1.21 8.14 -6.97
N SER A 95 -2.49 8.49 -7.20
CA SER A 95 -3.00 8.75 -8.55
C SER A 95 -2.28 9.90 -9.26
N SER A 96 -1.86 10.94 -8.53
CA SER A 96 -1.09 12.05 -9.12
C SER A 96 0.36 11.71 -9.49
N LEU A 97 0.84 10.54 -9.07
CA LEU A 97 2.19 10.03 -9.35
C LEU A 97 2.19 8.90 -10.39
N MET A 98 1.03 8.57 -10.97
CA MET A 98 0.93 7.57 -12.02
C MET A 98 1.20 8.21 -13.37
N ASP A 99 1.98 7.50 -14.19
CA ASP A 99 2.12 7.79 -15.61
C ASP A 99 0.78 7.52 -16.34
N ALA A 100 0.60 8.16 -17.49
CA ALA A 100 -0.52 7.84 -18.36
C ALA A 100 -0.31 6.47 -18.97
N GLY A 101 -1.35 5.63 -19.02
CA GLY A 101 -1.23 4.34 -19.65
C GLY A 101 -2.55 3.66 -19.98
N HIS A 102 -2.47 2.76 -20.95
CA HIS A 102 -3.58 1.97 -21.46
C HIS A 102 -3.21 0.49 -21.50
N LEU A 103 -4.22 -0.36 -21.31
CA LEU A 103 -4.11 -1.80 -21.40
C LEU A 103 -5.04 -2.32 -22.49
N TYR A 104 -4.47 -3.05 -23.45
CA TYR A 104 -5.19 -3.68 -24.55
C TYR A 104 -5.07 -5.18 -24.38
N TYR A 105 -6.15 -5.93 -24.59
CA TYR A 105 -6.16 -7.38 -24.38
C TYR A 105 -6.52 -8.11 -25.67
N ARG A 106 -5.83 -9.21 -25.96
CA ARG A 106 -6.19 -10.17 -27.02
C ARG A 106 -6.06 -11.59 -26.48
N ARG A 107 -7.12 -12.37 -26.67
CA ARG A 107 -7.07 -13.81 -26.41
C ARG A 107 -6.33 -14.48 -27.56
N VAL A 108 -5.31 -15.25 -27.24
CA VAL A 108 -4.48 -15.99 -28.21
C VAL A 108 -4.75 -17.49 -28.10
N ALA A 109 -4.84 -18.02 -26.86
CA ALA A 109 -5.15 -19.42 -26.57
C ALA A 109 -4.23 -20.45 -27.28
N GLU A 110 -2.92 -20.15 -27.37
CA GLU A 110 -1.93 -20.97 -28.06
C GLU A 110 -1.00 -21.71 -27.06
N PRO A 111 -0.49 -22.91 -27.39
CA PRO A 111 0.54 -23.56 -26.60
C PRO A 111 1.78 -22.67 -26.46
N LEU A 112 2.24 -22.43 -25.24
CA LEU A 112 3.44 -21.64 -24.95
C LEU A 112 4.64 -22.59 -24.85
N GLY A 113 5.43 -22.68 -25.92
CA GLY A 113 6.60 -23.56 -26.00
C GLY A 113 7.70 -23.03 -26.92
N ALA A 114 8.80 -23.77 -27.04
CA ALA A 114 9.96 -23.38 -27.85
C ALA A 114 9.63 -23.24 -29.35
N ASP A 115 8.65 -24.00 -29.84
CA ASP A 115 8.19 -23.98 -31.24
C ASP A 115 7.01 -23.03 -31.47
N LEU A 116 6.77 -22.08 -30.56
CA LEU A 116 5.69 -21.10 -30.69
C LEU A 116 5.87 -20.30 -31.98
N ALA A 117 5.19 -20.74 -33.04
CA ALA A 117 5.09 -20.04 -34.31
C ALA A 117 4.27 -18.77 -34.06
N SER A 118 4.98 -17.72 -33.67
CA SER A 118 4.45 -16.53 -33.01
C SER A 118 3.61 -15.62 -33.91
N GLN A 119 3.17 -16.07 -35.09
CA GLN A 119 2.42 -15.21 -36.01
C GLN A 119 1.10 -14.73 -35.38
N ALA A 120 0.41 -15.55 -34.60
CA ALA A 120 -0.79 -15.14 -33.87
C ALA A 120 -0.48 -14.07 -32.80
N ILE A 121 0.58 -14.27 -32.01
CA ILE A 121 1.02 -13.31 -30.99
C ILE A 121 1.52 -12.02 -31.62
N ALA A 122 2.38 -12.11 -32.64
CA ALA A 122 2.91 -10.98 -33.37
C ALA A 122 1.79 -10.17 -34.04
N THR A 123 0.76 -10.84 -34.57
CA THR A 123 -0.43 -10.18 -35.13
C THR A 123 -1.21 -9.47 -34.02
N ALA A 124 -1.51 -10.15 -32.92
CA ALA A 124 -2.21 -9.57 -31.78
C ALA A 124 -1.47 -8.36 -31.18
N VAL A 125 -0.15 -8.48 -30.99
CA VAL A 125 0.71 -7.41 -30.48
C VAL A 125 0.76 -6.25 -31.46
N LYS A 126 0.87 -6.51 -32.76
CA LYS A 126 0.83 -5.47 -33.79
C LYS A 126 -0.50 -4.71 -33.77
N GLU A 127 -1.63 -5.41 -33.75
CA GLU A 127 -2.96 -4.79 -33.71
C GLU A 127 -3.14 -3.92 -32.45
N MET A 128 -2.76 -4.45 -31.28
CA MET A 128 -2.81 -3.71 -30.02
C MET A 128 -1.85 -2.50 -30.03
N ARG A 129 -0.69 -2.61 -30.68
CA ARG A 129 0.26 -1.50 -30.81
C ARG A 129 -0.30 -0.40 -31.70
N ASP A 130 -0.92 -0.77 -32.82
CA ASP A 130 -1.56 0.19 -33.74
C ASP A 130 -2.70 0.96 -33.01
N GLU A 131 -3.48 0.27 -32.17
CA GLU A 131 -4.49 0.90 -31.28
C GLU A 131 -3.83 1.82 -30.24
N ALA A 132 -2.84 1.32 -29.51
CA ALA A 132 -2.14 2.06 -28.48
C ALA A 132 -1.50 3.35 -29.00
N VAL A 133 -0.81 3.30 -30.13
CA VAL A 133 -0.19 4.49 -30.74
C VAL A 133 -1.24 5.51 -31.14
N LYS A 134 -2.39 5.06 -31.65
CA LYS A 134 -3.50 5.95 -32.02
C LYS A 134 -4.07 6.67 -30.80
N ASP A 135 -4.35 5.94 -29.72
CA ASP A 135 -4.97 6.48 -28.51
C ASP A 135 -4.00 7.41 -27.76
N MET A 136 -2.75 6.98 -27.56
CA MET A 136 -1.70 7.80 -26.94
C MET A 136 -1.45 9.10 -27.71
N ARG A 137 -1.43 9.04 -29.06
CA ARG A 137 -1.32 10.24 -29.89
C ARG A 137 -2.55 11.14 -29.75
N GLY A 138 -3.75 10.56 -29.64
CA GLY A 138 -5.00 11.29 -29.40
C GLY A 138 -4.99 12.07 -28.08
N GLU A 139 -4.27 11.57 -27.08
CA GLU A 139 -4.06 12.21 -25.77
C GLU A 139 -2.89 13.22 -25.75
N GLY A 140 -2.16 13.34 -26.87
CA GLY A 140 -1.07 14.31 -27.04
C GLY A 140 0.33 13.76 -26.76
N PHE A 141 0.49 12.45 -26.54
CA PHE A 141 1.80 11.83 -26.37
C PHE A 141 2.47 11.55 -27.71
N GLN A 142 3.77 11.86 -27.79
CA GLN A 142 4.59 11.47 -28.94
C GLN A 142 4.96 9.99 -28.84
N GLU A 143 4.96 9.28 -29.97
CA GLU A 143 5.26 7.84 -29.99
C GLU A 143 6.61 7.50 -29.33
N ALA A 144 7.63 8.36 -29.53
CA ALA A 144 8.95 8.19 -28.93
C ALA A 144 8.96 8.29 -27.39
N ALA A 145 7.91 8.84 -26.78
CA ALA A 145 7.74 8.93 -25.32
C ALA A 145 6.92 7.75 -24.76
N VAL A 146 6.31 6.92 -25.61
CA VAL A 146 5.50 5.77 -25.20
C VAL A 146 6.39 4.54 -25.09
N THR A 147 6.45 3.97 -23.89
CA THR A 147 7.02 2.64 -23.66
C THR A 147 5.93 1.59 -23.80
N ILE A 148 6.26 0.46 -24.44
CA ILE A 148 5.36 -0.67 -24.60
C ILE A 148 5.98 -1.90 -23.96
N SER A 149 5.19 -2.61 -23.16
CA SER A 149 5.50 -3.94 -22.64
C SER A 149 4.28 -4.85 -22.74
N LEU A 150 4.46 -6.15 -22.49
CA LEU A 150 3.39 -7.14 -22.48
C LEU A 150 3.20 -7.72 -21.09
N GLN A 151 1.96 -8.08 -20.79
CA GLN A 151 1.60 -9.00 -19.71
C GLN A 151 1.04 -10.26 -20.35
N LEU A 152 1.63 -11.40 -20.01
CA LEU A 152 1.23 -12.70 -20.55
C LEU A 152 0.47 -13.45 -19.48
N PHE A 153 -0.73 -13.88 -19.82
CA PHE A 153 -1.59 -14.68 -18.97
C PHE A 153 -1.46 -16.14 -19.37
N VAL A 154 -0.86 -16.94 -18.50
CA VAL A 154 -0.41 -18.31 -18.79
C VAL A 154 -1.06 -19.27 -17.81
N CYS A 155 -1.52 -20.41 -18.32
CA CYS A 155 -1.94 -21.55 -17.52
C CYS A 155 -1.23 -22.82 -17.99
N VAL A 156 -1.36 -23.92 -17.24
CA VAL A 156 -1.03 -25.25 -17.77
C VAL A 156 -2.19 -25.77 -18.63
N LEU A 157 -1.92 -26.69 -19.56
CA LEU A 157 -2.96 -27.34 -20.36
C LEU A 157 -4.00 -28.01 -19.45
N ASP A 158 -5.28 -27.73 -19.74
CA ASP A 158 -6.45 -28.15 -18.94
C ASP A 158 -6.43 -27.65 -17.47
N GLY A 159 -5.57 -26.67 -17.17
CA GLY A 159 -5.52 -25.98 -15.88
C GLY A 159 -6.57 -24.87 -15.77
N ILE A 160 -6.90 -24.51 -14.53
CA ILE A 160 -7.83 -23.39 -14.22
C ILE A 160 -7.13 -22.21 -13.54
N GLN A 161 -5.90 -22.41 -13.02
CA GLN A 161 -5.10 -21.35 -12.42
C GLN A 161 -4.32 -20.63 -13.52
N GLU A 162 -4.50 -19.32 -13.60
CA GLU A 162 -3.80 -18.43 -14.53
C GLU A 162 -2.81 -17.57 -13.75
N VAL A 163 -1.58 -17.47 -14.25
CA VAL A 163 -0.55 -16.57 -13.74
C VAL A 163 -0.28 -15.46 -14.75
N MET A 164 0.07 -14.28 -14.26
CA MET A 164 0.48 -13.15 -15.10
C MET A 164 1.98 -12.93 -14.95
N ILE A 165 2.69 -12.92 -16.07
CA ILE A 165 4.12 -12.57 -16.14
C ILE A 165 4.33 -11.35 -17.03
N GLN A 166 5.39 -10.60 -16.77
CA GLN A 166 5.77 -9.46 -17.61
C GLN A 166 6.68 -9.96 -18.74
N ALA A 167 6.57 -9.36 -19.93
CA ALA A 167 7.44 -9.69 -21.05
C ALA A 167 7.77 -8.44 -21.89
N PRO A 168 8.96 -8.38 -22.50
CA PRO A 168 9.25 -7.39 -23.55
C PRO A 168 8.25 -7.44 -24.70
N ALA A 169 8.02 -6.31 -25.36
CA ALA A 169 7.08 -6.20 -26.49
C ALA A 169 7.41 -7.13 -27.67
N ASP A 170 8.66 -7.54 -27.78
CA ASP A 170 9.25 -8.35 -28.83
C ASP A 170 9.84 -9.67 -28.30
N PHE A 171 9.41 -10.15 -27.12
CA PHE A 171 9.96 -11.36 -26.51
C PHE A 171 9.93 -12.60 -27.44
N TYR A 172 9.01 -12.62 -28.40
CA TYR A 172 8.80 -13.68 -29.38
C TYR A 172 9.66 -13.55 -30.65
N ALA A 173 10.52 -12.54 -30.74
CA ALA A 173 11.39 -12.30 -31.91
C ALA A 173 12.71 -13.09 -31.83
N GLU A 174 13.20 -13.35 -30.62
CA GLU A 174 14.47 -14.05 -30.38
C GLU A 174 14.28 -15.23 -29.43
N GLN A 175 14.92 -16.36 -29.75
CA GLN A 175 14.83 -17.59 -28.97
C GLN A 175 15.23 -17.38 -27.50
N ALA A 176 16.30 -16.61 -27.25
CA ALA A 176 16.79 -16.35 -25.90
C ALA A 176 15.76 -15.60 -25.03
N SER A 177 15.05 -14.63 -25.60
CA SER A 177 13.98 -13.89 -24.91
C SER A 177 12.78 -14.80 -24.61
N MET A 178 12.42 -15.67 -25.56
CA MET A 178 11.37 -16.67 -25.34
C MET A 178 11.72 -17.64 -24.21
N GLU A 179 12.96 -18.12 -24.14
CA GLU A 179 13.43 -19.02 -23.08
C GLU A 179 13.35 -18.37 -21.70
N LEU A 180 13.67 -17.08 -21.57
CA LEU A 180 13.51 -16.34 -20.32
C LEU A 180 12.03 -16.24 -19.89
N VAL A 181 11.14 -15.91 -20.82
CA VAL A 181 9.69 -15.83 -20.57
C VAL A 181 9.12 -17.21 -20.19
N LEU A 182 9.55 -18.28 -20.85
CA LEU A 182 9.15 -19.65 -20.52
C LEU A 182 9.61 -20.06 -19.12
N ALA A 183 10.83 -19.70 -18.74
CA ALA A 183 11.36 -19.96 -17.40
C ALA A 183 10.58 -19.20 -16.33
N GLU A 184 10.27 -17.91 -16.56
CA GLU A 184 9.47 -17.09 -15.65
C GLU A 184 8.03 -17.64 -15.51
N ALA A 185 7.39 -18.00 -16.62
CA ALA A 185 6.07 -18.63 -16.62
C ALA A 185 6.06 -19.92 -15.79
N GLY A 186 7.06 -20.79 -16.00
CA GLY A 186 7.19 -22.04 -15.27
C GLY A 186 7.38 -21.83 -13.77
N GLN A 187 8.20 -20.84 -13.38
CA GLN A 187 8.38 -20.48 -11.97
C GLN A 187 7.09 -19.95 -11.34
N ALA A 188 6.38 -19.05 -12.03
CA ALA A 188 5.14 -18.47 -11.54
C ALA A 188 4.04 -19.54 -11.37
N LEU A 189 3.90 -20.45 -12.33
CA LEU A 189 2.96 -21.59 -12.25
C LEU A 189 3.31 -22.53 -11.09
N THR A 190 4.60 -22.84 -10.91
CA THR A 190 5.06 -23.66 -9.78
C THR A 190 4.74 -23.00 -8.44
N ALA A 191 4.87 -21.67 -8.34
CA ALA A 191 4.58 -20.92 -7.13
C ALA A 191 3.10 -20.97 -6.71
N VAL A 192 2.18 -21.22 -7.66
CA VAL A 192 0.75 -21.44 -7.39
C VAL A 192 0.36 -22.93 -7.33
N GLY A 193 1.33 -23.84 -7.39
CA GLY A 193 1.13 -25.28 -7.25
C GLY A 193 0.73 -26.01 -8.54
N GLU A 194 0.87 -25.37 -9.71
CA GLU A 194 0.70 -26.03 -11.00
C GLU A 194 2.00 -26.71 -11.46
N ASP A 195 1.89 -27.72 -12.33
CA ASP A 195 3.03 -28.43 -12.92
C ASP A 195 3.26 -27.97 -14.38
N PRO A 196 4.26 -27.11 -14.65
CA PRO A 196 4.57 -26.64 -16.01
C PRO A 196 4.92 -27.77 -16.98
N GLY A 197 5.33 -28.95 -16.48
CA GLY A 197 5.64 -30.13 -17.28
C GLY A 197 4.44 -30.69 -18.03
N ARG A 198 3.21 -30.32 -17.64
CA ARG A 198 1.96 -30.63 -18.35
C ARG A 198 1.79 -29.86 -19.66
N GLY A 199 2.71 -28.94 -19.97
CA GLY A 199 2.61 -28.01 -21.08
C GLY A 199 1.92 -26.72 -20.66
N MET A 200 2.47 -25.60 -21.09
CA MET A 200 1.94 -24.27 -20.82
C MET A 200 1.11 -23.78 -22.00
N GLN A 201 0.11 -22.95 -21.71
CA GLN A 201 -0.74 -22.30 -22.70
C GLN A 201 -0.79 -20.81 -22.42
N LEU A 202 -0.52 -20.00 -23.44
CA LEU A 202 -0.73 -18.56 -23.42
C LEU A 202 -2.20 -18.28 -23.74
N VAL A 203 -2.96 -17.88 -22.73
CA VAL A 203 -4.40 -17.64 -22.85
C VAL A 203 -4.64 -16.25 -23.43
N THR A 204 -4.05 -15.24 -22.80
CA THR A 204 -4.26 -13.82 -23.13
C THR A 204 -2.92 -13.09 -23.17
N VAL A 205 -2.77 -12.20 -24.14
CA VAL A 205 -1.70 -11.19 -24.17
C VAL A 205 -2.35 -9.85 -23.87
N ALA A 206 -1.81 -9.13 -22.90
CA ALA A 206 -2.13 -7.73 -22.69
C ALA A 206 -0.95 -6.85 -23.10
N LEU A 207 -1.19 -5.82 -23.91
CA LEU A 207 -0.21 -4.79 -24.21
C LEU A 207 -0.42 -3.61 -23.28
N MET A 208 0.64 -3.23 -22.58
CA MET A 208 0.68 -2.05 -21.72
C MET A 208 1.45 -0.95 -22.44
N ALA A 209 0.77 0.14 -22.76
CA ALA A 209 1.37 1.36 -23.30
C ALA A 209 1.42 2.42 -22.19
N GLN A 210 2.60 2.99 -21.94
CA GLN A 210 2.80 3.97 -20.87
C GLN A 210 3.59 5.18 -21.38
N ALA A 211 3.19 6.38 -21.00
CA ALA A 211 3.97 7.59 -21.26
C ALA A 211 4.16 8.41 -20.00
N PRO A 212 5.37 8.96 -19.78
CA PRO A 212 5.68 9.68 -18.57
C PRO A 212 4.93 11.01 -18.49
N VAL A 213 4.47 11.37 -17.30
CA VAL A 213 3.92 12.70 -17.02
C VAL A 213 4.74 13.43 -15.95
N PRO A 214 4.71 14.77 -15.88
CA PRO A 214 5.40 15.49 -14.82
C PRO A 214 4.85 15.13 -13.43
N HIS A 215 5.67 14.48 -12.60
CA HIS A 215 5.30 14.10 -11.25
C HIS A 215 5.69 15.14 -10.20
N TYR A 216 4.87 15.26 -9.17
CA TYR A 216 5.22 16.00 -7.96
C TYR A 216 6.43 15.35 -7.27
N ARG A 217 7.39 16.16 -6.83
CA ARG A 217 8.55 15.71 -6.06
C ARG A 217 8.48 16.26 -4.64
N LEU A 218 8.59 15.36 -3.66
CA LEU A 218 8.72 15.76 -2.27
C LEU A 218 10.00 16.57 -2.07
N ALA A 219 9.85 17.76 -1.48
CA ALA A 219 10.98 18.58 -1.07
C ALA A 219 11.57 18.04 0.23
N GLU A 220 12.89 18.08 0.36
CA GLU A 220 13.55 17.79 1.63
C GLU A 220 13.36 18.95 2.61
N LEU A 221 13.05 18.62 3.86
CA LEU A 221 13.05 19.56 4.97
C LEU A 221 14.49 19.92 5.34
N PRO A 222 14.76 21.22 5.60
CA PRO A 222 16.07 21.65 6.08
C PRO A 222 16.37 21.04 7.45
N GLU A 223 17.65 20.87 7.75
CA GLU A 223 18.07 20.52 9.11
C GLU A 223 17.81 21.69 10.04
N GLN A 224 17.17 21.40 11.17
CA GLN A 224 16.88 22.38 12.20
C GLN A 224 16.98 21.71 13.56
N LYS A 225 17.45 22.46 14.57
CA LYS A 225 17.44 21.97 15.94
C LYS A 225 15.99 21.74 16.38
N SER A 226 15.67 20.48 16.70
CA SER A 226 14.35 20.11 17.21
C SER A 226 14.15 20.63 18.64
N ASP A 227 13.10 21.42 18.84
CA ASP A 227 12.54 21.77 20.14
C ASP A 227 11.05 21.43 20.15
N LEU A 228 10.69 20.35 20.82
CA LEU A 228 9.30 19.87 20.86
C LEU A 228 8.36 20.83 21.59
N SER A 229 8.87 21.68 22.49
CA SER A 229 8.03 22.66 23.21
C SER A 229 7.42 23.67 22.25
N VAL A 230 8.10 23.94 21.13
CA VAL A 230 7.59 24.77 20.04
C VAL A 230 6.51 24.06 19.24
N ALA A 231 6.37 22.73 19.30
CA ALA A 231 5.31 22.00 18.61
C ALA A 231 4.17 21.58 19.53
N GLU A 232 4.37 21.52 20.86
CA GLU A 232 3.32 21.18 21.83
C GLU A 232 2.23 22.27 21.82
N LYS A 233 0.99 21.87 21.49
CA LYS A 233 -0.16 22.78 21.46
C LYS A 233 -0.93 22.76 22.77
N CYS A 234 -1.10 21.57 23.35
CA CYS A 234 -1.81 21.36 24.60
C CYS A 234 -1.50 19.97 25.16
N ARG A 235 -2.11 19.66 26.31
CA ARG A 235 -2.18 18.31 26.86
C ARG A 235 -3.65 17.88 26.92
N ARG A 236 -3.90 16.58 26.70
CA ARG A 236 -5.25 16.00 26.70
C ARG A 236 -5.26 14.71 27.50
N PRO A 237 -6.29 14.45 28.32
CA PRO A 237 -6.47 13.16 28.97
C PRO A 237 -6.77 12.09 27.92
N LEU A 238 -5.90 11.09 27.81
CA LEU A 238 -6.11 9.90 27.00
C LEU A 238 -6.38 8.71 27.91
N TYR A 239 -7.40 7.95 27.56
CA TYR A 239 -7.72 6.70 28.24
C TYR A 239 -6.89 5.56 27.62
N LEU A 240 -5.83 5.12 28.31
CA LEU A 240 -4.82 4.23 27.73
C LEU A 240 -4.88 2.79 28.27
N GLY A 241 -5.27 2.60 29.53
CA GLY A 241 -5.30 1.31 30.22
C GLY A 241 -6.69 0.71 30.42
N SER A 242 -6.82 -0.09 31.49
CA SER A 242 -8.10 -0.60 31.99
C SER A 242 -8.81 0.45 32.87
N ILE A 243 -10.00 0.11 33.39
CA ILE A 243 -10.97 1.00 34.06
C ILE A 243 -10.29 2.13 34.87
N GLY A 244 -10.36 3.35 34.35
CA GLY A 244 -9.91 4.58 35.03
C GLY A 244 -8.51 5.10 34.68
N ASP A 245 -7.76 4.46 33.78
CA ASP A 245 -6.38 4.87 33.42
C ASP A 245 -6.35 6.00 32.37
N TYR A 246 -6.80 7.19 32.78
CA TYR A 246 -6.58 8.42 32.05
C TYR A 246 -5.19 8.98 32.34
N ARG A 247 -4.47 9.38 31.29
CA ARG A 247 -3.16 10.05 31.39
C ARG A 247 -3.15 11.35 30.60
N GLU A 248 -2.56 12.39 31.18
CA GLU A 248 -2.36 13.67 30.50
C GLU A 248 -1.21 13.57 29.49
N CYS A 249 -1.55 13.40 28.22
CA CYS A 249 -0.60 13.23 27.13
C CYS A 249 -0.40 14.53 26.35
N PRO A 250 0.83 14.82 25.90
CA PRO A 250 1.10 15.96 25.03
C PRO A 250 0.45 15.78 23.66
N VAL A 251 0.00 16.89 23.09
CA VAL A 251 -0.56 16.99 21.75
C VAL A 251 0.33 17.94 20.94
N TYR A 252 0.98 17.40 19.91
CA TYR A 252 1.87 18.16 19.04
C TYR A 252 1.17 18.61 17.76
N ASP A 253 1.59 19.75 17.24
CA ASP A 253 1.24 20.22 15.91
C ASP A 253 2.17 19.64 14.86
N ARG A 254 1.65 18.82 13.95
CA ARG A 254 2.49 18.22 12.91
C ARG A 254 3.19 19.28 12.08
N GLU A 255 2.51 20.40 11.79
CA GLU A 255 3.03 21.49 10.94
C GLU A 255 4.18 22.27 11.60
N ARG A 256 4.33 22.17 12.92
CA ARG A 256 5.40 22.84 13.69
C ARG A 256 6.56 21.90 14.00
N LEU A 257 6.47 20.62 13.63
CA LEU A 257 7.57 19.67 13.78
C LEU A 257 8.61 19.88 12.67
N VAL A 258 9.87 19.64 13.03
CA VAL A 258 11.01 19.78 12.13
C VAL A 258 11.68 18.43 11.90
N ARG A 259 12.48 18.33 10.84
CA ARG A 259 13.28 17.14 10.54
C ARG A 259 14.09 16.71 11.77
N GLY A 260 14.06 15.41 12.07
CA GLY A 260 14.76 14.82 13.21
C GLY A 260 14.03 14.92 14.54
N ALA A 261 12.83 15.54 14.60
CA ALA A 261 12.03 15.53 15.81
C ALA A 261 11.67 14.09 16.23
N VAL A 262 11.91 13.76 17.50
CA VAL A 262 11.61 12.44 18.09
C VAL A 262 10.56 12.61 19.18
N ILE A 263 9.41 11.98 19.03
CA ILE A 263 8.29 12.06 19.97
C ILE A 263 8.08 10.68 20.61
N PRO A 264 8.35 10.51 21.92
CA PRO A 264 8.00 9.29 22.63
C PRO A 264 6.49 9.21 22.89
N GLY A 265 5.93 8.02 22.80
CA GLY A 265 4.55 7.75 23.24
C GLY A 265 4.45 7.59 24.77
N PRO A 266 3.25 7.74 25.35
CA PRO A 266 1.99 8.06 24.68
C PRO A 266 1.85 9.55 24.33
N ALA A 267 1.59 9.85 23.06
CA ALA A 267 1.42 11.22 22.56
C ALA A 267 0.49 11.28 21.34
N LEU A 268 -0.13 12.44 21.11
CA LEU A 268 -0.87 12.73 19.88
C LEU A 268 -0.08 13.69 19.00
N VAL A 269 -0.15 13.48 17.69
CA VAL A 269 0.37 14.39 16.68
C VAL A 269 -0.77 14.72 15.72
N GLU A 270 -1.32 15.93 15.84
CA GLU A 270 -2.48 16.39 15.06
C GLU A 270 -2.01 17.20 13.85
N SER A 271 -2.63 16.95 12.69
CA SER A 271 -2.56 17.81 11.51
C SER A 271 -3.96 18.24 11.08
N GLY A 272 -4.06 19.10 10.06
CA GLY A 272 -5.36 19.44 9.47
C GLY A 272 -6.11 18.27 8.84
N GLN A 273 -5.47 17.12 8.59
CA GLN A 273 -6.03 16.00 7.83
C GLN A 273 -6.08 14.67 8.57
N THR A 274 -5.26 14.46 9.60
CA THR A 274 -5.20 13.21 10.36
C THR A 274 -4.67 13.45 11.78
N THR A 275 -4.76 12.42 12.61
CA THR A 275 -4.17 12.39 13.95
C THR A 275 -3.38 11.10 14.10
N ILE A 276 -2.13 11.21 14.52
CA ILE A 276 -1.27 10.07 14.82
C ILE A 276 -1.28 9.86 16.33
N LEU A 277 -1.63 8.66 16.77
CA LEU A 277 -1.40 8.21 18.14
C LEU A 277 -0.06 7.48 18.17
N VAL A 278 0.92 8.08 18.85
CA VAL A 278 2.16 7.39 19.21
C VAL A 278 1.83 6.58 20.47
N SER A 279 1.58 5.28 20.32
CA SER A 279 1.19 4.41 21.45
C SER A 279 2.30 4.31 22.50
N GLU A 280 1.95 3.92 23.72
CA GLU A 280 2.93 3.60 24.76
C GLU A 280 3.88 2.50 24.26
N GLY A 281 5.19 2.64 24.56
CA GLY A 281 6.22 1.75 24.01
C GLY A 281 6.59 2.03 22.55
N TRP A 282 6.05 3.08 21.92
CA TRP A 282 6.46 3.52 20.59
C TRP A 282 7.13 4.88 20.62
N LYS A 283 7.89 5.19 19.58
CA LYS A 283 8.40 6.54 19.28
C LYS A 283 8.10 6.90 17.84
N MET A 284 7.90 8.18 17.56
CA MET A 284 7.80 8.73 16.21
C MET A 284 9.03 9.58 15.90
N THR A 285 9.65 9.39 14.74
CA THR A 285 10.71 10.27 14.22
C THR A 285 10.27 10.91 12.91
N LEU A 286 10.52 12.21 12.73
CA LEU A 286 10.26 12.89 11.47
C LEU A 286 11.51 12.83 10.57
N ASP A 287 11.38 12.25 9.38
CA ASP A 287 12.51 12.17 8.44
C ASP A 287 12.66 13.45 7.60
N LYS A 288 13.61 13.41 6.65
CA LYS A 288 13.88 14.53 5.74
C LYS A 288 12.76 14.82 4.73
N PHE A 289 11.83 13.90 4.50
CA PHE A 289 10.69 14.11 3.60
C PHE A 289 9.38 14.36 4.37
N ASN A 290 9.48 14.69 5.67
CA ASN A 290 8.32 14.87 6.55
C ASN A 290 7.50 13.57 6.72
N ASN A 291 8.10 12.39 6.50
CA ASN A 291 7.50 11.12 6.88
C ASN A 291 7.58 10.95 8.39
N ALA A 292 6.50 10.45 9.00
CA ALA A 292 6.51 9.95 10.36
C ALA A 292 6.91 8.47 10.36
N LEU A 293 8.07 8.18 10.93
CA LEU A 293 8.58 6.84 11.19
C LEU A 293 8.21 6.46 12.62
N LEU A 294 7.32 5.50 12.79
CA LEU A 294 6.92 4.96 14.09
C LEU A 294 7.68 3.66 14.32
N GLU A 295 8.32 3.54 15.47
CA GLU A 295 9.09 2.34 15.85
C GLU A 295 8.65 1.88 17.25
N GLY A 296 8.38 0.59 17.38
CA GLY A 296 8.19 -0.07 18.68
C GLY A 296 9.55 -0.18 19.38
N VAL A 297 9.61 0.23 20.65
CA VAL A 297 10.79 0.25 21.51
C VAL A 297 10.83 -0.99 22.41
#